data_AF-A0A935ZGU1-F1
#
_entry.id   AF-A0A935ZGU1-F1
#
_cell.length_a   1.000
_cell.length_b   1.000
_cell.length_c   1.000
_cell.angle_alpha   90.00
_cell.angle_beta   90.00
_cell.angle_gamma   90.00
#
_symmetry.space_group_name_H-M   'P 1'
#
loop_
_entity.id
_entity.type
_entity.pdbx_description
1 polymer ?
#
loop_
_entity_poly.entity_id
_entity_poly.type
_entity_poly.pdbx_seq_one_letter_code
_entity_poly.pdbx_strand_id
1 'polypeptide(L)'
;MKLSLVVACVFGVVSWSLGCGGVDGATELRDERPSPDGGVDVRDVEVVRGVPDRGRDPAVVALDLGGKGLCSGTLVSKRLVLTARHCLFETTERIACPPQGVQVFGARDAAQIAVIAGEAVENGREVARGASIVAPSGTTLCESDIAYLVLDREVSGIKPVGVRMHGVAQGDFVRAVGYGRRPSDGAVGQKLLRDHVRVLSVTPAEFLVGEATCQGDSGGPAIDAETGEVVGVVSRGGPTCEGRNVHNVYTRTDVFGWLLEEALRAAGKPSSKGADAGIEPATTGGKAKPPSDVGGACMAGSDCASGVCIARDDGAYCSRPCGAGSRCPNGYRCTKLMDGAQVCMGSK
;
A
#
# COMPACT_ATOMS: atom_id res chain seq x y z
N MET A 1 70.29 -4.11 31.05
CA MET A 1 70.64 -5.21 31.98
C MET A 1 69.36 -5.66 32.69
N LYS A 2 69.13 -6.97 32.73
CA LYS A 2 67.98 -7.66 33.36
C LYS A 2 67.84 -7.30 34.85
N LEU A 3 66.62 -7.28 35.39
CA LEU A 3 66.24 -8.17 36.50
C LEU A 3 64.72 -8.21 36.76
N SER A 4 64.21 -9.44 36.86
CA SER A 4 62.85 -9.84 37.26
C SER A 4 62.76 -10.13 38.76
N LEU A 5 61.56 -10.06 39.36
CA LEU A 5 61.09 -10.98 40.43
C LEU A 5 59.56 -10.83 40.63
N VAL A 6 58.73 -11.77 40.14
CA VAL A 6 58.02 -12.87 40.86
C VAL A 6 57.05 -12.43 41.96
N VAL A 7 55.75 -12.70 41.75
CA VAL A 7 54.72 -12.82 42.81
C VAL A 7 53.93 -14.11 42.55
N ALA A 8 53.72 -14.87 43.63
CA ALA A 8 53.28 -16.27 43.67
C ALA A 8 51.76 -16.47 43.57
N CYS A 9 51.35 -17.60 42.97
CA CYS A 9 49.98 -18.13 42.97
C CYS A 9 49.67 -18.91 44.25
N VAL A 10 48.45 -18.76 44.78
CA VAL A 10 47.89 -19.59 45.86
C VAL A 10 46.75 -20.45 45.29
N PHE A 11 46.82 -21.74 45.59
CA PHE A 11 45.86 -22.80 45.23
C PHE A 11 44.65 -22.82 46.18
N GLY A 12 43.45 -23.07 45.64
CA GLY A 12 42.23 -23.38 46.37
C GLY A 12 41.58 -24.66 45.81
N VAL A 13 41.31 -25.63 46.69
CA VAL A 13 40.84 -27.00 46.42
C VAL A 13 39.31 -27.04 46.36
N VAL A 14 38.71 -27.77 45.41
CA VAL A 14 37.28 -28.14 45.43
C VAL A 14 37.13 -29.64 45.18
N SER A 15 36.37 -30.27 46.07
CA SER A 15 36.15 -31.70 46.26
C SER A 15 35.18 -32.31 45.23
N TRP A 16 35.40 -33.57 44.86
CA TRP A 16 34.49 -34.42 44.07
C TRP A 16 33.66 -35.32 44.98
N SER A 17 32.42 -35.59 44.57
CA SER A 17 31.59 -36.66 45.15
C SER A 17 30.97 -37.48 44.01
N LEU A 18 31.34 -38.76 43.94
CA LEU A 18 30.69 -39.78 43.11
C LEU A 18 29.48 -40.38 43.85
N GLY A 19 28.41 -40.67 43.11
CA GLY A 19 27.29 -41.50 43.55
C GLY A 19 26.65 -42.23 42.36
N CYS A 20 26.45 -43.55 42.49
CA CYS A 20 26.11 -44.51 41.45
C CYS A 20 24.60 -44.66 41.15
N GLY A 21 24.27 -44.96 39.88
CA GLY A 21 23.43 -46.10 39.47
C GLY A 21 21.89 -46.01 39.55
N GLY A 22 21.22 -46.15 38.40
CA GLY A 22 19.80 -46.50 38.30
C GLY A 22 19.21 -46.27 36.91
N VAL A 23 19.20 -47.31 36.07
CA VAL A 23 18.45 -47.38 34.81
C VAL A 23 17.05 -47.93 35.12
N ASP A 24 16.00 -47.26 34.65
CA ASP A 24 14.71 -47.88 34.36
C ASP A 24 13.97 -47.02 33.32
N GLY A 25 13.73 -47.64 32.16
CA GLY A 25 12.93 -47.07 31.10
C GLY A 25 11.45 -47.23 31.40
N ALA A 26 10.72 -46.12 31.29
CA ALA A 26 9.29 -46.14 31.01
C ALA A 26 9.00 -45.03 29.99
N THR A 27 8.85 -45.45 28.74
CA THR A 27 8.22 -44.68 27.67
C THR A 27 6.78 -44.37 28.09
N GLU A 28 6.51 -43.15 28.53
CA GLU A 28 5.14 -42.63 28.54
C GLU A 28 4.73 -42.35 27.09
N LEU A 29 3.88 -43.24 26.57
CA LEU A 29 3.12 -43.06 25.35
C LEU A 29 2.28 -41.79 25.50
N ARG A 30 2.63 -40.74 24.75
CA ARG A 30 1.75 -39.59 24.54
C ARG A 30 0.51 -40.07 23.79
N ASP A 31 -0.61 -40.08 24.49
CA ASP A 31 -1.96 -40.31 23.96
C ASP A 31 -2.29 -39.17 22.98
N GLU A 32 -2.05 -39.38 21.68
CA GLU A 32 -2.57 -38.53 20.60
C GLU A 32 -4.08 -38.77 20.47
N ARG A 33 -4.85 -38.10 21.32
CA ARG A 33 -6.28 -37.87 21.04
C ARG A 33 -6.45 -36.53 20.32
N PRO A 34 -7.05 -36.49 19.12
CA PRO A 34 -7.38 -35.24 18.46
C PRO A 34 -8.45 -34.48 19.26
N SER A 35 -8.19 -33.19 19.53
CA SER A 35 -9.15 -32.30 20.19
C SER A 35 -10.42 -32.13 19.33
N PRO A 36 -11.63 -32.20 19.90
CA PRO A 36 -12.87 -32.00 19.18
C PRO A 36 -13.24 -30.51 19.19
N ASP A 37 -12.49 -29.71 18.45
CA ASP A 37 -12.97 -28.47 17.86
C ASP A 37 -11.97 -28.09 16.77
N GLY A 38 -12.45 -27.93 15.53
CA GLY A 38 -11.63 -27.62 14.36
C GLY A 38 -10.81 -26.36 14.60
N GLY A 39 -9.55 -26.56 14.99
CA GLY A 39 -8.61 -25.50 15.34
C GLY A 39 -8.34 -24.67 14.10
N VAL A 40 -8.87 -23.44 14.09
CA VAL A 40 -8.52 -22.45 13.07
C VAL A 40 -7.12 -21.94 13.39
N ASP A 41 -6.12 -22.45 12.68
CA ASP A 41 -4.76 -21.92 12.72
C ASP A 41 -4.71 -20.63 11.87
N VAL A 42 -4.56 -19.50 12.55
CA VAL A 42 -4.34 -18.21 11.89
C VAL A 42 -2.85 -17.95 11.94
N ARG A 43 -2.23 -18.05 10.77
CA ARG A 43 -0.82 -17.75 10.57
C ARG A 43 -0.65 -16.23 10.54
N ASP A 44 -0.69 -15.59 11.70
CA ASP A 44 -0.46 -14.15 11.83
C ASP A 44 1.05 -13.80 11.76
N VAL A 45 1.47 -12.61 11.34
CA VAL A 45 1.62 -12.11 9.96
C VAL A 45 2.94 -11.30 9.94
N GLU A 46 3.85 -11.48 8.97
CA GLU A 46 4.86 -10.44 8.69
C GLU A 46 4.14 -9.23 8.10
N VAL A 47 4.19 -8.05 8.72
CA VAL A 47 3.65 -6.76 8.22
C VAL A 47 3.81 -6.65 6.69
N VAL A 48 2.70 -6.85 5.96
CA VAL A 48 2.75 -7.52 4.66
C VAL A 48 2.95 -6.58 3.48
N ARG A 49 3.99 -6.88 2.72
CA ARG A 49 4.30 -6.54 1.32
C ARG A 49 3.15 -6.71 0.32
N GLY A 50 2.77 -5.66 -0.44
CA GLY A 50 1.69 -5.64 -1.46
C GLY A 50 1.54 -6.89 -2.35
N VAL A 51 0.32 -7.17 -2.82
CA VAL A 51 0.00 -8.29 -3.74
C VAL A 51 -0.32 -7.73 -5.12
N PRO A 52 -0.11 -8.48 -6.22
CA PRO A 52 -0.50 -8.03 -7.55
C PRO A 52 -1.97 -7.60 -7.63
N ASP A 53 -2.24 -6.46 -8.25
CA ASP A 53 -3.58 -5.86 -8.35
C ASP A 53 -4.59 -6.74 -9.12
N ARG A 54 -4.12 -7.42 -10.17
CA ARG A 54 -4.91 -8.32 -11.02
C ARG A 54 -6.12 -7.63 -11.65
N GLY A 55 -5.96 -6.37 -12.04
CA GLY A 55 -6.98 -5.58 -12.74
C GLY A 55 -8.13 -5.08 -11.87
N ARG A 56 -7.97 -5.10 -10.54
CA ARG A 56 -8.97 -4.55 -9.61
C ARG A 56 -9.08 -3.04 -9.75
N ASP A 57 -7.94 -2.37 -9.94
CA ASP A 57 -7.85 -0.91 -9.98
C ASP A 57 -7.26 -0.43 -11.31
N PRO A 58 -8.03 -0.57 -12.41
CA PRO A 58 -7.55 -0.21 -13.75
C PRO A 58 -7.33 1.30 -13.91
N ALA A 59 -7.95 2.13 -13.07
CA ALA A 59 -7.77 3.58 -13.04
C ALA A 59 -6.46 4.02 -12.38
N VAL A 60 -5.80 3.15 -11.62
CA VAL A 60 -4.48 3.42 -11.07
C VAL A 60 -3.46 3.16 -12.18
N VAL A 61 -2.67 4.19 -12.46
CA VAL A 61 -1.75 4.27 -13.60
C VAL A 61 -0.35 4.60 -13.11
N ALA A 62 0.65 4.18 -13.88
CA ALA A 62 2.02 4.61 -13.67
C ALA A 62 2.28 5.91 -14.43
N LEU A 63 3.13 6.76 -13.85
CA LEU A 63 3.62 7.99 -14.44
C LEU A 63 5.11 7.84 -14.69
N ASP A 64 5.49 7.67 -15.96
CA ASP A 64 6.89 7.75 -16.37
C ASP A 64 7.26 9.22 -16.53
N LEU A 65 8.23 9.68 -15.75
CA LEU A 65 8.65 11.07 -15.66
C LEU A 65 9.75 11.41 -16.68
N GLY A 66 9.74 10.76 -17.85
CA GLY A 66 10.70 11.00 -18.94
C GLY A 66 12.10 10.54 -18.56
N GLY A 67 12.22 9.35 -17.96
CA GLY A 67 13.49 8.78 -17.50
C GLY A 67 14.05 9.36 -16.19
N LYS A 68 13.34 10.31 -15.55
CA LYS A 68 13.71 10.89 -14.25
C LYS A 68 13.22 10.08 -13.06
N GLY A 69 12.29 9.15 -13.27
CA GLY A 69 11.71 8.35 -12.21
C GLY A 69 10.34 7.80 -12.60
N LEU A 70 9.78 7.03 -11.68
CA LEU A 70 8.45 6.47 -11.79
C LEU A 70 7.61 6.97 -10.61
N CYS A 71 6.40 7.40 -10.89
CA CYS A 71 5.37 7.65 -9.90
C CYS A 71 4.12 6.82 -10.22
N SER A 72 3.18 6.86 -9.31
CA SER A 72 1.81 6.37 -9.49
C SER A 72 0.85 7.55 -9.58
N GLY A 73 -0.34 7.29 -10.11
CA GLY A 73 -1.43 8.26 -10.18
C GLY A 73 -2.76 7.55 -10.38
N THR A 74 -3.85 8.32 -10.31
CA THR A 74 -5.22 7.80 -10.48
C THR A 74 -5.98 8.61 -11.50
N LEU A 75 -6.58 7.95 -12.49
CA LEU A 75 -7.53 8.57 -13.40
C LEU A 75 -8.81 8.94 -12.64
N VAL A 76 -9.03 10.24 -12.47
CA VAL A 76 -10.22 10.81 -11.81
C VAL A 76 -11.21 11.41 -12.81
N SER A 77 -10.78 11.59 -14.06
CA SER A 77 -11.63 11.74 -15.22
C SER A 77 -10.95 11.11 -16.45
N LYS A 78 -11.62 11.10 -17.60
CA LYS A 78 -11.01 10.63 -18.85
C LYS A 78 -9.78 11.44 -19.27
N ARG A 79 -9.61 12.67 -18.79
CA ARG A 79 -8.48 13.56 -19.15
C ARG A 79 -7.73 14.09 -17.93
N LEU A 80 -7.87 13.44 -16.78
CA LEU A 80 -7.31 13.96 -15.54
C LEU A 80 -6.76 12.85 -14.66
N VAL A 81 -5.48 12.96 -14.32
CA VAL A 81 -4.81 12.10 -13.36
C VAL A 81 -4.50 12.89 -12.09
N LEU A 82 -4.89 12.35 -10.94
CA LEU A 82 -4.50 12.80 -9.60
C LEU A 82 -3.20 12.10 -9.19
N THR A 83 -2.24 12.85 -8.66
CA THR A 83 -0.94 12.34 -8.17
C THR A 83 -0.34 13.29 -7.12
N ALA A 84 0.89 13.03 -6.68
CA ALA A 84 1.64 13.91 -5.79
C ALA A 84 2.26 15.08 -6.57
N ARG A 85 2.44 16.23 -5.91
CA ARG A 85 3.05 17.41 -6.52
C ARG A 85 4.52 17.16 -6.84
N HIS A 86 5.25 16.46 -5.97
CA HIS A 86 6.67 16.16 -6.20
C HIS A 86 6.91 15.24 -7.41
N CYS A 87 5.89 14.51 -7.89
CA CYS A 87 5.97 13.77 -9.14
C CYS A 87 5.97 14.70 -10.36
N LEU A 88 5.23 15.82 -10.29
CA LEU A 88 5.06 16.75 -11.41
C LEU A 88 6.01 17.96 -11.35
N PHE A 89 6.76 18.11 -10.26
CA PHE A 89 7.69 19.22 -10.03
C PHE A 89 9.11 18.69 -9.76
N GLU A 90 10.11 19.52 -10.06
CA GLU A 90 11.47 19.30 -9.57
C GLU A 90 11.54 19.75 -8.10
N THR A 91 11.99 18.85 -7.23
CA THR A 91 11.97 19.06 -5.77
C THR A 91 13.28 18.64 -5.11
N THR A 92 13.40 18.89 -3.81
CA THR A 92 14.47 18.28 -3.00
C THR A 92 14.37 16.75 -3.02
N GLU A 93 15.50 16.05 -2.88
CA GLU A 93 15.54 14.58 -2.89
C GLU A 93 14.70 13.93 -1.79
N ARG A 94 14.56 14.62 -0.66
CA ARG A 94 13.75 14.19 0.48
C ARG A 94 12.73 15.25 0.85
N ILE A 95 11.50 14.81 1.11
CA ILE A 95 10.43 15.64 1.67
C ILE A 95 10.56 15.60 3.19
N ALA A 96 11.01 16.71 3.77
CA ALA A 96 11.16 16.85 5.21
C ALA A 96 10.09 17.79 5.75
N CYS A 97 9.33 17.33 6.75
CA CYS A 97 8.27 18.09 7.40
C CYS A 97 8.52 18.13 8.90
N PRO A 98 8.61 19.31 9.54
CA PRO A 98 8.44 20.66 8.96
C PRO A 98 9.54 21.03 7.94
N PRO A 99 9.29 21.95 7.00
CA PRO A 99 10.26 22.30 5.96
C PRO A 99 11.43 23.12 6.53
N GLN A 100 12.67 22.77 6.14
CA GLN A 100 13.88 23.51 6.50
C GLN A 100 14.27 24.57 5.46
N GLY A 101 13.51 24.69 4.36
CA GLY A 101 13.80 25.60 3.25
C GLY A 101 12.88 25.36 2.06
N VAL A 102 13.27 25.88 0.90
CA VAL A 102 12.58 25.65 -0.38
C VAL A 102 12.70 24.18 -0.77
N GLN A 103 11.56 23.55 -1.08
CA GLN A 103 11.47 22.16 -1.52
C GLN A 103 11.03 22.01 -2.97
N VAL A 104 10.42 23.04 -3.56
CA VAL A 104 9.88 23.02 -4.93
C VAL A 104 10.61 24.05 -5.79
N PHE A 105 11.21 23.61 -6.89
CA PHE A 105 12.04 24.46 -7.77
C PHE A 105 11.35 24.85 -9.08
N GLY A 106 10.37 24.08 -9.53
CA GLY A 106 9.62 24.36 -10.76
C GLY A 106 8.84 23.16 -11.26
N ALA A 107 7.86 23.41 -12.13
CA ALA A 107 7.11 22.33 -12.77
C ALA A 107 7.98 21.60 -13.80
N ARG A 108 7.81 20.28 -13.91
CA ARG A 108 8.35 19.49 -15.02
C ARG A 108 7.59 19.85 -16.30
N ASP A 109 8.17 19.55 -17.46
CA ASP A 109 7.43 19.61 -18.72
C ASP A 109 6.38 18.50 -18.74
N ALA A 110 5.10 18.90 -18.73
CA ALA A 110 3.97 17.97 -18.73
C ALA A 110 4.02 17.00 -19.93
N ALA A 111 4.51 17.45 -21.09
CA ALA A 111 4.57 16.63 -22.30
C ALA A 111 5.55 15.45 -22.20
N GLN A 112 6.53 15.53 -21.29
CA GLN A 112 7.47 14.44 -21.02
C GLN A 112 6.90 13.37 -20.10
N ILE A 113 5.75 13.62 -19.46
CA ILE A 113 5.14 12.70 -18.51
C ILE A 113 4.19 11.77 -19.28
N ALA A 114 4.54 10.49 -19.35
CA ALA A 114 3.73 9.46 -19.97
C ALA A 114 2.86 8.74 -18.92
N VAL A 115 1.60 8.52 -19.27
CA VAL A 115 0.63 7.79 -18.44
C VAL A 115 0.52 6.37 -18.97
N ILE A 116 0.91 5.39 -18.16
CA ILE A 116 0.96 3.98 -18.53
C ILE A 116 -0.10 3.22 -17.73
N ALA A 117 -0.98 2.51 -18.43
CA ALA A 117 -1.99 1.64 -17.83
C ALA A 117 -1.65 0.16 -18.05
N GLY A 118 -1.84 -0.67 -17.04
CA GLY A 118 -1.56 -2.11 -17.09
C GLY A 118 -1.16 -2.68 -15.73
N GLU A 119 -0.90 -3.98 -15.65
CA GLU A 119 -0.48 -4.64 -14.40
C GLU A 119 1.00 -4.42 -14.08
N ALA A 120 1.81 -4.08 -15.08
CA ALA A 120 3.17 -3.62 -14.90
C ALA A 120 3.55 -2.57 -15.95
N VAL A 121 4.60 -1.80 -15.70
CA VAL A 121 5.15 -0.80 -16.61
C VAL A 121 5.78 -1.47 -17.83
N GLU A 122 6.52 -2.56 -17.62
CA GLU A 122 7.25 -3.29 -18.68
C GLU A 122 6.33 -3.77 -19.82
N ASN A 123 5.11 -4.17 -19.50
CA ASN A 123 4.10 -4.63 -20.46
C ASN A 123 2.87 -3.71 -20.51
N GLY A 124 2.97 -2.53 -19.91
CA GLY A 124 1.90 -1.55 -19.85
C GLY A 124 1.74 -0.81 -21.17
N ARG A 125 0.56 -0.21 -21.37
CA ARG A 125 0.26 0.61 -22.54
C ARG A 125 0.30 2.08 -22.16
N GLU A 126 1.07 2.89 -22.90
CA GLU A 126 0.93 4.35 -22.83
C GLU A 126 -0.46 4.75 -23.33
N VAL A 127 -1.29 5.31 -22.44
CA VAL A 127 -2.66 5.71 -22.75
C VAL A 127 -2.78 7.21 -23.05
N ALA A 128 -1.92 8.04 -22.47
CA ALA A 128 -1.92 9.49 -22.65
C ALA A 128 -0.56 10.10 -22.25
N ARG A 129 -0.38 11.39 -22.56
CA ARG A 129 0.70 12.23 -22.03
C ARG A 129 0.14 13.48 -21.35
N GLY A 130 0.96 14.14 -20.55
CA GLY A 130 0.58 15.40 -19.94
C GLY A 130 0.46 16.54 -20.96
N ALA A 131 -0.57 17.36 -20.80
CA ALA A 131 -0.77 18.62 -21.53
C ALA A 131 -0.49 19.83 -20.64
N SER A 132 -0.91 19.78 -19.38
CA SER A 132 -0.63 20.83 -18.39
C SER A 132 -0.71 20.27 -16.97
N ILE A 133 -0.15 21.00 -16.01
CA ILE A 133 -0.14 20.65 -14.59
C ILE A 133 -0.96 21.67 -13.82
N VAL A 134 -1.78 21.19 -12.88
CA VAL A 134 -2.54 22.00 -11.93
C VAL A 134 -2.14 21.57 -10.52
N ALA A 135 -1.59 22.48 -9.71
CA ALA A 135 -1.07 22.17 -8.39
C ALA A 135 -1.20 23.38 -7.46
N PRO A 136 -1.19 23.17 -6.12
CA PRO A 136 -1.09 24.26 -5.17
C PRO A 136 0.16 25.12 -5.43
N SER A 137 0.05 26.41 -5.12
CA SER A 137 1.19 27.33 -5.15
C SER A 137 2.10 27.14 -3.93
N GLY A 138 3.14 27.96 -3.79
CA GLY A 138 4.10 27.87 -2.69
C GLY A 138 5.33 27.02 -3.00
N THR A 139 6.28 27.02 -2.06
CA THR A 139 7.63 26.46 -2.25
C THR A 139 7.90 25.22 -1.40
N THR A 140 6.91 24.74 -0.66
CA THR A 140 7.00 23.59 0.25
C THR A 140 6.04 22.49 -0.16
N LEU A 141 6.32 21.25 0.24
CA LEU A 141 5.47 20.09 -0.04
C LEU A 141 4.65 19.65 1.17
N CYS A 142 5.05 20.00 2.38
CA CYS A 142 4.33 19.64 3.59
C CYS A 142 2.87 20.10 3.51
N GLU A 143 1.94 19.18 3.82
CA GLU A 143 0.50 19.43 3.85
C GLU A 143 -0.09 19.85 2.48
N SER A 144 0.68 19.81 1.38
CA SER A 144 0.29 20.34 0.06
C SER A 144 0.91 19.58 -1.12
N ASP A 145 1.38 18.36 -0.89
CA ASP A 145 1.98 17.50 -1.90
C ASP A 145 0.92 16.73 -2.68
N ILE A 146 0.15 17.46 -3.47
CA ILE A 146 -0.94 16.96 -4.30
C ILE A 146 -1.01 17.78 -5.59
N ALA A 147 -1.26 17.12 -6.72
CA ALA A 147 -1.38 17.80 -8.01
C ALA A 147 -2.21 16.97 -9.00
N TYR A 148 -2.63 17.63 -10.07
CA TYR A 148 -3.31 17.01 -11.19
C TYR A 148 -2.52 17.20 -12.49
N LEU A 149 -2.45 16.12 -13.27
CA LEU A 149 -1.95 16.13 -14.63
C LEU A 149 -3.15 16.11 -15.59
N VAL A 150 -3.33 17.20 -16.34
CA VAL A 150 -4.30 17.27 -17.44
C VAL A 150 -3.71 16.54 -18.63
N LEU A 151 -4.50 15.67 -19.26
CA LEU A 151 -4.03 14.80 -20.34
C LEU A 151 -4.24 15.41 -21.73
N ASP A 152 -3.32 15.10 -22.65
CA ASP A 152 -3.35 15.51 -24.05
C ASP A 152 -4.57 14.96 -24.81
N ARG A 153 -5.07 13.79 -24.41
CA ARG A 153 -6.24 13.09 -24.98
C ARG A 153 -7.08 12.37 -23.92
N GLU A 154 -8.29 11.98 -24.30
CA GLU A 154 -9.14 11.12 -23.46
C GLU A 154 -8.58 9.70 -23.37
N VAL A 155 -8.55 9.15 -22.16
CA VAL A 155 -8.32 7.73 -21.91
C VAL A 155 -9.64 6.98 -22.02
N SER A 156 -9.71 6.03 -22.94
CA SER A 156 -10.88 5.18 -23.17
C SER A 156 -10.71 3.78 -22.54
N GLY A 157 -11.83 3.10 -22.29
CA GLY A 157 -11.83 1.73 -21.76
C GLY A 157 -11.48 1.58 -20.28
N ILE A 158 -11.16 2.67 -19.58
CA ILE A 158 -10.88 2.69 -18.14
C ILE A 158 -11.90 3.62 -17.47
N LYS A 159 -12.64 3.09 -16.48
CA LYS A 159 -13.59 3.90 -15.70
C LYS A 159 -12.82 4.73 -14.66
N PRO A 160 -12.93 6.07 -14.66
CA PRO A 160 -12.30 6.91 -13.65
C PRO A 160 -12.86 6.66 -12.25
N VAL A 161 -12.06 6.96 -11.24
CA VAL A 161 -12.42 6.84 -9.81
C VAL A 161 -12.84 8.21 -9.26
N GLY A 162 -13.87 8.22 -8.41
CA GLY A 162 -14.30 9.44 -7.73
C GLY A 162 -13.27 9.94 -6.73
N VAL A 163 -13.21 11.25 -6.52
CA VAL A 163 -12.38 11.87 -5.47
C VAL A 163 -13.30 12.23 -4.32
N ARG A 164 -13.00 11.73 -3.13
CA ARG A 164 -13.81 12.00 -1.95
C ARG A 164 -13.56 13.42 -1.45
N MET A 165 -14.66 14.12 -1.17
CA MET A 165 -14.68 15.49 -0.66
C MET A 165 -14.89 15.56 0.86
N HIS A 166 -14.78 14.42 1.53
CA HIS A 166 -14.83 14.27 2.97
C HIS A 166 -13.59 13.50 3.42
N GLY A 167 -12.93 14.01 4.47
CA GLY A 167 -11.70 13.44 4.97
C GLY A 167 -11.89 12.08 5.64
N VAL A 168 -10.77 11.39 5.82
CA VAL A 168 -10.68 10.17 6.63
C VAL A 168 -10.57 10.53 8.11
N ALA A 169 -11.09 9.65 8.97
CA ALA A 169 -10.91 9.69 10.40
C ALA A 169 -9.82 8.71 10.87
N GLN A 170 -9.23 8.99 12.03
CA GLN A 170 -8.35 8.02 12.67
C GLN A 170 -9.13 6.73 12.97
N GLY A 171 -8.54 5.60 12.58
CA GLY A 171 -9.15 4.28 12.72
C GLY A 171 -9.92 3.79 11.50
N ASP A 172 -10.15 4.65 10.50
CA ASP A 172 -10.68 4.24 9.20
C ASP A 172 -9.71 3.29 8.48
N PHE A 173 -10.23 2.61 7.46
CA PHE A 173 -9.48 1.67 6.64
C PHE A 173 -9.48 2.10 5.17
N VAL A 174 -8.30 2.13 4.58
CA VAL A 174 -8.09 2.45 3.17
C VAL A 174 -7.43 1.28 2.46
N ARG A 175 -7.46 1.34 1.13
CA ARG A 175 -6.74 0.46 0.24
C ARG A 175 -5.69 1.27 -0.51
N ALA A 176 -4.43 0.91 -0.37
CA ALA A 176 -3.32 1.52 -1.07
C ALA A 176 -3.06 0.77 -2.38
N VAL A 177 -2.80 1.49 -3.47
CA VAL A 177 -2.44 0.92 -4.77
C VAL A 177 -1.30 1.73 -5.38
N GLY A 178 -0.33 1.06 -6.00
CA GLY A 178 0.81 1.75 -6.61
C GLY A 178 1.67 0.84 -7.48
N TYR A 179 2.56 1.45 -8.24
CA TYR A 179 3.55 0.79 -9.10
C TYR A 179 4.94 0.76 -8.46
N GLY A 180 5.01 0.86 -7.13
CA GLY A 180 6.25 0.91 -6.38
C GLY A 180 7.06 -0.38 -6.45
N ARG A 181 8.13 -0.36 -5.67
CA ARG A 181 9.12 -1.43 -5.60
C ARG A 181 8.48 -2.72 -5.10
N ARG A 182 8.62 -3.77 -5.90
CA ARG A 182 8.30 -5.15 -5.53
C ARG A 182 9.16 -5.57 -4.35
N PRO A 183 8.53 -6.13 -3.30
CA PRO A 183 9.30 -6.56 -2.14
C PRO A 183 10.09 -7.86 -2.35
N SER A 184 9.80 -8.63 -3.40
CA SER A 184 10.47 -9.91 -3.69
C SER A 184 11.90 -9.75 -4.23
N ASP A 185 12.11 -8.79 -5.12
CA ASP A 185 13.36 -8.62 -5.87
C ASP A 185 13.80 -7.16 -6.01
N GLY A 186 13.00 -6.24 -5.48
CA GLY A 186 13.31 -4.82 -5.55
C GLY A 186 13.08 -4.19 -6.93
N ALA A 187 12.46 -4.88 -7.89
CA ALA A 187 12.10 -4.27 -9.17
C ALA A 187 10.95 -3.27 -8.99
N VAL A 188 10.95 -2.18 -9.73
CA VAL A 188 9.86 -1.19 -9.72
C VAL A 188 8.93 -1.41 -10.90
N GLY A 189 7.68 -0.95 -10.78
CA GLY A 189 6.75 -0.90 -11.91
C GLY A 189 5.79 -2.08 -12.01
N GLN A 190 5.68 -2.96 -11.02
CA GLN A 190 4.51 -3.85 -10.93
C GLN A 190 3.42 -3.15 -10.12
N LYS A 191 2.18 -3.19 -10.60
CA LYS A 191 1.03 -2.69 -9.85
C LYS A 191 0.72 -3.65 -8.69
N LEU A 192 0.86 -3.13 -7.48
CA LEU A 192 0.55 -3.84 -6.24
C LEU A 192 -0.57 -3.11 -5.50
N LEU A 193 -1.33 -3.88 -4.72
CA LEU A 193 -2.34 -3.36 -3.81
C LEU A 193 -2.19 -3.89 -2.39
N ARG A 194 -2.67 -3.08 -1.44
CA ARG A 194 -2.89 -3.41 -0.04
C ARG A 194 -4.25 -2.97 0.41
N ASP A 195 -4.98 -3.86 1.07
CA ASP A 195 -6.34 -3.58 1.53
C ASP A 195 -6.40 -3.63 3.06
N HIS A 196 -7.40 -2.98 3.67
CA HIS A 196 -7.58 -2.89 5.12
C HIS A 196 -6.41 -2.22 5.84
N VAL A 197 -5.83 -1.21 5.21
CA VAL A 197 -4.76 -0.40 5.75
C VAL A 197 -5.34 0.62 6.73
N ARG A 198 -4.94 0.55 8.00
CA ARG A 198 -5.51 1.40 9.05
C ARG A 198 -4.92 2.81 9.05
N VAL A 199 -5.79 3.82 9.13
CA VAL A 199 -5.41 5.21 9.41
C VAL A 199 -5.01 5.34 10.87
N LEU A 200 -3.75 5.68 11.13
CA LEU A 200 -3.15 5.76 12.46
C LEU A 200 -3.30 7.15 13.07
N SER A 201 -3.18 8.21 12.27
CA SER A 201 -3.38 9.59 12.69
C SER A 201 -3.79 10.46 11.50
N VAL A 202 -4.42 11.60 11.79
CA VAL A 202 -4.88 12.58 10.80
C VAL A 202 -4.41 13.96 11.25
N THR A 203 -3.82 14.72 10.32
CA THR A 203 -3.45 16.14 10.48
C THR A 203 -4.43 17.01 9.67
N PRO A 204 -4.31 18.35 9.69
CA PRO A 204 -5.20 19.21 8.92
C PRO A 204 -5.30 18.85 7.44
N ALA A 205 -4.21 18.48 6.76
CA ALA A 205 -4.21 18.12 5.34
C ALA A 205 -3.49 16.81 5.00
N GLU A 206 -3.02 16.05 5.99
CA GLU A 206 -2.41 14.73 5.77
C GLU A 206 -3.03 13.67 6.69
N PHE A 207 -2.72 12.41 6.41
CA PHE A 207 -2.94 11.31 7.34
C PHE A 207 -1.83 10.27 7.22
N LEU A 208 -1.58 9.58 8.32
CA LEU A 208 -0.57 8.55 8.43
C LEU A 208 -1.22 7.17 8.49
N VAL A 209 -0.66 6.21 7.76
CA VAL A 209 -1.02 4.79 7.84
C VAL A 209 0.20 3.94 8.22
N GLY A 210 -0.06 2.75 8.79
CA GLY A 210 0.96 1.84 9.32
C GLY A 210 1.68 0.96 8.28
N GLU A 211 1.83 1.45 7.06
CA GLU A 211 2.49 0.74 5.94
C GLU A 211 3.52 1.65 5.29
N ALA A 212 4.62 1.13 4.74
CA ALA A 212 5.58 1.95 3.99
C ALA A 212 5.35 1.85 2.48
N THR A 213 5.57 2.98 1.82
CA THR A 213 5.72 3.13 0.39
C THR A 213 7.12 2.78 0.01
N CYS A 214 7.20 2.15 -1.13
CA CYS A 214 8.43 1.94 -1.84
C CYS A 214 8.65 3.04 -2.90
N GLN A 215 9.87 3.09 -3.42
CA GLN A 215 10.17 3.86 -4.63
C GLN A 215 9.16 3.49 -5.73
N GLY A 216 8.46 4.48 -6.29
CA GLY A 216 7.42 4.30 -7.33
C GLY A 216 5.96 4.33 -6.85
N ASP A 217 5.69 4.23 -5.54
CA ASP A 217 4.33 4.37 -4.99
C ASP A 217 3.90 5.84 -4.82
N SER A 218 4.86 6.78 -4.88
CA SER A 218 4.61 8.22 -4.84
C SER A 218 3.47 8.64 -5.76
N GLY A 219 2.49 9.37 -5.22
CA GLY A 219 1.29 9.80 -5.96
C GLY A 219 0.22 8.73 -6.15
N GLY A 220 0.45 7.48 -5.72
CA GLY A 220 -0.55 6.42 -5.69
C GLY A 220 -1.69 6.73 -4.72
N PRO A 221 -2.91 6.23 -4.97
CA PRO A 221 -4.06 6.57 -4.14
C PRO A 221 -4.12 5.75 -2.85
N ALA A 222 -4.62 6.39 -1.80
CA ALA A 222 -5.42 5.72 -0.80
C ALA A 222 -6.88 5.77 -1.25
N ILE A 223 -7.51 4.61 -1.37
CA ILE A 223 -8.90 4.44 -1.79
C ILE A 223 -9.71 4.00 -0.59
N ASP A 224 -10.80 4.70 -0.28
CA ASP A 224 -11.70 4.29 0.78
C ASP A 224 -12.34 2.94 0.45
N ALA A 225 -12.25 1.99 1.40
CA ALA A 225 -12.63 0.60 1.14
C ALA A 225 -14.15 0.41 0.98
N GLU A 226 -14.97 1.35 1.44
CA GLU A 226 -16.43 1.28 1.39
C GLU A 226 -17.00 1.94 0.12
N THR A 227 -16.54 3.15 -0.17
CA THR A 227 -17.02 4.00 -1.28
C THR A 227 -16.28 3.73 -2.59
N GLY A 228 -15.03 3.26 -2.52
CA GLY A 228 -14.16 3.12 -3.67
C GLY A 228 -13.63 4.44 -4.22
N GLU A 229 -13.78 5.55 -3.47
CA GLU A 229 -13.28 6.88 -3.85
C GLU A 229 -11.85 7.11 -3.33
N VAL A 230 -11.06 7.91 -4.06
CA VAL A 230 -9.73 8.34 -3.60
C VAL A 230 -9.87 9.34 -2.45
N VAL A 231 -9.17 9.09 -1.35
CA VAL A 231 -9.17 9.95 -0.15
C VAL A 231 -7.82 10.61 0.13
N GLY A 232 -6.76 10.15 -0.53
CA GLY A 232 -5.45 10.75 -0.42
C GLY A 232 -4.48 10.26 -1.47
N VAL A 233 -3.36 10.96 -1.61
CA VAL A 233 -2.25 10.59 -2.48
C VAL A 233 -0.99 10.39 -1.65
N VAL A 234 -0.21 9.35 -1.94
CA VAL A 234 1.08 9.12 -1.28
C VAL A 234 1.97 10.35 -1.49
N SER A 235 2.36 11.01 -0.41
CA SER A 235 3.37 12.08 -0.43
C SER A 235 4.76 11.53 -0.11
N ARG A 236 4.87 10.82 1.02
CA ARG A 236 6.15 10.32 1.54
C ARG A 236 5.96 9.08 2.40
N GLY A 237 7.04 8.33 2.57
CA GLY A 237 7.11 7.19 3.47
C GLY A 237 8.15 7.36 4.57
N GLY A 238 8.15 6.42 5.51
CA GLY A 238 9.15 6.31 6.56
C GLY A 238 10.58 6.08 6.03
N PRO A 239 11.59 6.07 6.91
CA PRO A 239 13.01 6.04 6.52
C PRO A 239 13.40 4.80 5.72
N THR A 240 12.62 3.73 5.83
CA THR A 240 12.81 2.47 5.12
C THR A 240 11.47 1.96 4.59
N CYS A 241 11.54 1.19 3.50
CA CYS A 241 10.40 0.47 2.95
C CYS A 241 10.10 -0.84 3.68
N GLU A 242 10.99 -1.24 4.60
CA GLU A 242 10.95 -2.52 5.30
C GLU A 242 11.36 -2.32 6.78
N GLY A 243 10.94 -3.23 7.65
CA GLY A 243 11.31 -3.25 9.06
C GLY A 243 10.29 -2.58 9.99
N ARG A 244 10.73 -2.25 11.21
CA ARG A 244 9.88 -1.61 12.22
C ARG A 244 9.72 -0.11 11.90
N ASN A 245 8.55 0.45 12.17
CA ASN A 245 8.19 1.87 11.93
C ASN A 245 7.98 2.28 10.46
N VAL A 246 7.66 1.32 9.59
CA VAL A 246 7.13 1.58 8.26
C VAL A 246 5.83 2.39 8.36
N HIS A 247 5.75 3.49 7.62
CA HIS A 247 4.58 4.33 7.56
C HIS A 247 4.53 5.13 6.27
N ASN A 248 3.32 5.56 5.92
CA ASN A 248 3.04 6.40 4.77
C ASN A 248 2.26 7.59 5.21
N VAL A 249 2.62 8.72 4.64
CA VAL A 249 1.88 9.96 4.78
C VAL A 249 1.23 10.28 3.45
N TYR A 250 -0.08 10.41 3.50
CA TYR A 250 -0.91 10.77 2.36
C TYR A 250 -1.36 12.22 2.50
N THR A 251 -1.28 12.99 1.41
CA THR A 251 -1.97 14.28 1.32
C THR A 251 -3.45 14.02 1.08
N ARG A 252 -4.32 14.59 1.92
CA ARG A 252 -5.78 14.43 1.87
C ARG A 252 -6.38 15.08 0.64
N THR A 253 -7.37 14.46 0.01
CA THR A 253 -8.07 15.06 -1.14
C THR A 253 -9.11 16.11 -0.75
N ASP A 254 -9.77 15.95 0.39
CA ASP A 254 -10.92 16.77 0.78
C ASP A 254 -10.54 18.24 1.04
N VAL A 255 -9.32 18.47 1.55
CA VAL A 255 -8.77 19.82 1.76
C VAL A 255 -8.51 20.57 0.44
N PHE A 256 -8.34 19.84 -0.65
CA PHE A 256 -7.99 20.36 -1.97
C PHE A 256 -9.13 20.27 -2.98
N GLY A 257 -10.37 20.29 -2.51
CA GLY A 257 -11.56 20.30 -3.39
C GLY A 257 -11.55 21.39 -4.46
N TRP A 258 -11.09 22.59 -4.09
CA TRP A 258 -10.92 23.71 -5.02
C TRP A 258 -9.96 23.40 -6.18
N LEU A 259 -8.93 22.61 -5.91
CA LEU A 259 -7.91 22.21 -6.90
C LEU A 259 -8.50 21.23 -7.90
N LEU A 260 -9.33 20.29 -7.43
CA LEU A 260 -10.06 19.36 -8.31
C LEU A 260 -10.96 20.14 -9.29
N GLU A 261 -11.70 21.13 -8.80
CA GLU A 261 -12.56 21.94 -9.68
C GLU A 261 -11.75 22.71 -10.74
N GLU A 262 -10.61 23.29 -10.35
CA GLU A 262 -9.70 23.97 -11.28
C GLU A 262 -9.15 23.00 -12.34
N ALA A 263 -8.74 21.82 -11.90
CA ALA A 263 -8.20 20.77 -12.74
C ALA A 263 -9.24 20.22 -13.72
N LEU A 264 -10.50 20.04 -13.29
CA LEU A 264 -11.61 19.66 -14.15
C LEU A 264 -11.93 20.75 -15.19
N ARG A 265 -11.92 22.03 -14.80
CA ARG A 265 -12.06 23.16 -15.73
C ARG A 265 -10.94 23.19 -16.77
N ALA A 266 -9.70 22.90 -16.37
CA ALA A 266 -8.57 22.81 -17.29
C ALA A 266 -8.71 21.64 -18.26
N ALA A 267 -9.13 20.46 -17.78
CA ALA A 267 -9.34 19.25 -18.59
C ALA A 267 -10.51 19.36 -19.58
N GLY A 268 -11.53 20.15 -19.25
CA GLY A 268 -12.67 20.44 -20.13
C GLY A 268 -12.35 21.37 -21.30
N LYS A 269 -11.19 22.04 -21.32
CA LYS A 269 -10.77 22.85 -22.47
C LYS A 269 -10.38 21.93 -23.63
N PRO A 270 -10.85 22.19 -24.87
CA PRO A 270 -10.43 21.43 -26.04
C PRO A 270 -8.91 21.48 -26.15
N SER A 271 -8.28 20.29 -26.21
CA SER A 271 -6.86 20.21 -26.58
C SER A 271 -6.72 20.79 -27.98
N SER A 272 -5.78 21.72 -28.19
CA SER A 272 -5.48 22.27 -29.51
C SER A 272 -4.80 21.26 -30.47
N LYS A 273 -4.77 19.98 -30.10
CA LYS A 273 -4.34 18.85 -30.93
C LYS A 273 -5.52 17.87 -31.02
N GLY A 274 -6.10 17.76 -32.22
CA GLY A 274 -7.47 17.28 -32.44
C GLY A 274 -7.67 15.77 -32.64
N ALA A 275 -8.95 15.45 -32.90
CA ALA A 275 -9.57 14.27 -33.54
C ALA A 275 -9.29 12.88 -32.91
N ASP A 276 -10.22 11.95 -32.69
CA ASP A 276 -11.62 11.80 -33.10
C ASP A 276 -12.37 10.97 -32.05
N ALA A 277 -13.67 11.19 -31.95
CA ALA A 277 -14.59 10.46 -31.09
C ALA A 277 -15.03 9.15 -31.75
N GLY A 278 -14.86 8.05 -31.04
CA GLY A 278 -15.47 6.76 -31.36
C GLY A 278 -16.01 6.13 -30.07
N ILE A 279 -17.33 6.18 -29.88
CA ILE A 279 -18.03 5.54 -28.76
C ILE A 279 -18.64 4.25 -29.29
N GLU A 280 -18.19 3.12 -28.76
CA GLU A 280 -18.86 1.81 -28.87
C GLU A 280 -19.12 1.28 -27.44
N PRO A 281 -20.27 0.65 -27.16
CA PRO A 281 -20.65 0.24 -25.81
C PRO A 281 -20.01 -1.10 -25.47
N ALA A 282 -19.12 -1.10 -24.47
CA ALA A 282 -18.56 -2.32 -23.92
C ALA A 282 -19.63 -3.07 -23.09
N THR A 283 -20.10 -4.18 -23.66
CA THR A 283 -20.92 -5.21 -23.03
C THR A 283 -20.21 -5.81 -21.82
N THR A 284 -20.89 -5.83 -20.68
CA THR A 284 -20.45 -6.52 -19.46
C THR A 284 -20.64 -8.03 -19.62
N GLY A 285 -19.57 -8.73 -20.01
CA GLY A 285 -19.45 -10.19 -19.85
C GLY A 285 -19.01 -10.53 -18.43
N GLY A 286 -19.84 -11.28 -17.71
CA GLY A 286 -19.67 -11.53 -16.28
C GLY A 286 -18.45 -12.37 -15.92
N LYS A 287 -17.77 -11.94 -14.85
CA LYS A 287 -17.28 -12.82 -13.76
C LYS A 287 -17.40 -12.08 -12.43
N ALA A 288 -18.19 -12.62 -11.51
CA ALA A 288 -18.05 -12.37 -10.07
C ALA A 288 -16.64 -12.85 -9.64
N LYS A 289 -15.86 -12.23 -8.74
CA LYS A 289 -15.91 -11.06 -7.83
C LYS A 289 -14.55 -10.31 -7.96
N PRO A 290 -14.46 -8.97 -7.80
CA PRO A 290 -13.17 -8.31 -7.60
C PRO A 290 -12.67 -8.47 -6.14
N PRO A 291 -11.54 -9.15 -5.90
CA PRO A 291 -11.01 -9.51 -4.60
C PRO A 291 -9.91 -8.56 -4.13
N SER A 292 -9.87 -8.26 -2.84
CA SER A 292 -8.64 -8.39 -2.05
C SER A 292 -8.72 -9.74 -1.34
N ASP A 293 -8.77 -10.77 -2.17
CA ASP A 293 -8.69 -12.18 -1.84
C ASP A 293 -9.65 -12.72 -0.78
N VAL A 294 -10.59 -11.97 -0.18
CA VAL A 294 -11.49 -12.55 0.83
C VAL A 294 -12.30 -13.72 0.24
N GLY A 295 -11.98 -14.94 0.68
CA GLY A 295 -12.48 -16.22 0.15
C GLY A 295 -11.64 -16.88 -0.95
N GLY A 296 -10.61 -16.22 -1.48
CA GLY A 296 -9.62 -16.79 -2.40
C GLY A 296 -8.59 -17.64 -1.66
N ALA A 297 -8.00 -18.64 -2.34
CA ALA A 297 -7.04 -19.55 -1.72
C ALA A 297 -5.71 -18.87 -1.35
N CYS A 298 -5.09 -19.30 -0.26
CA CYS A 298 -3.79 -18.80 0.20
C CYS A 298 -2.95 -19.87 0.90
N MET A 299 -1.64 -19.62 1.04
CA MET A 299 -0.74 -20.42 1.86
C MET A 299 -0.26 -19.65 3.10
N ALA A 300 -0.11 -18.33 2.97
CA ALA A 300 0.29 -17.42 4.04
C ALA A 300 -0.42 -16.07 3.92
N GLY A 301 -0.37 -15.26 4.99
CA GLY A 301 -0.93 -13.91 4.99
C GLY A 301 -0.38 -13.02 3.87
N SER A 302 0.87 -13.27 3.42
CA SER A 302 1.49 -12.58 2.29
C SER A 302 0.77 -12.73 0.96
N ASP A 303 -0.02 -13.79 0.81
CA ASP A 303 -0.80 -14.03 -0.39
C ASP A 303 -2.10 -13.21 -0.41
N CYS A 304 -2.46 -12.60 0.73
CA CYS A 304 -3.73 -11.94 0.95
C CYS A 304 -3.57 -10.44 1.01
N ALA A 305 -4.42 -9.69 0.31
CA ALA A 305 -4.22 -8.25 0.29
C ALA A 305 -4.38 -7.53 1.63
N SER A 306 -5.15 -8.12 2.55
CA SER A 306 -5.37 -7.69 3.93
C SER A 306 -4.36 -8.27 4.92
N GLY A 307 -3.47 -9.15 4.44
CA GLY A 307 -2.51 -9.88 5.25
C GLY A 307 -3.05 -11.08 6.03
N VAL A 308 -4.34 -11.43 5.93
CA VAL A 308 -4.94 -12.51 6.73
C VAL A 308 -5.21 -13.75 5.88
N CYS A 309 -4.54 -14.86 6.18
CA CYS A 309 -4.82 -16.18 5.61
C CYS A 309 -5.35 -17.13 6.69
N ILE A 310 -6.57 -17.62 6.52
CA ILE A 310 -7.25 -18.51 7.48
C ILE A 310 -7.12 -19.94 7.00
N ALA A 311 -6.47 -20.82 7.76
CA ALA A 311 -6.40 -22.24 7.48
C ALA A 311 -7.58 -23.00 8.13
N ARG A 312 -8.18 -23.93 7.37
CA ARG A 312 -9.18 -24.89 7.83
C ARG A 312 -8.87 -26.27 7.24
N ASP A 313 -9.58 -27.29 7.73
CA ASP A 313 -9.40 -28.69 7.30
C ASP A 313 -9.61 -28.92 5.79
N ASP A 314 -10.44 -28.10 5.15
CA ASP A 314 -10.78 -28.17 3.72
C ASP A 314 -9.96 -27.22 2.83
N GLY A 315 -8.96 -26.54 3.40
CA GLY A 315 -8.07 -25.62 2.72
C GLY A 315 -7.91 -24.29 3.44
N ALA A 316 -7.12 -23.40 2.85
CA ALA A 316 -6.86 -22.07 3.40
C ALA A 316 -7.38 -20.98 2.47
N TYR A 317 -7.95 -19.93 3.05
CA TYR A 317 -8.50 -18.81 2.30
C TYR A 317 -8.16 -17.46 2.94
N CYS A 318 -7.95 -16.47 2.07
CA CYS A 318 -7.68 -15.11 2.49
C CYS A 318 -8.92 -14.49 3.14
N SER A 319 -8.72 -13.67 4.15
CA SER A 319 -9.78 -12.97 4.87
C SER A 319 -9.37 -11.55 5.22
N ARG A 320 -9.82 -10.96 6.34
CA ARG A 320 -9.42 -9.63 6.81
C ARG A 320 -9.63 -9.50 8.32
N PRO A 321 -8.94 -8.57 9.00
CA PRO A 321 -9.25 -8.18 10.37
C PRO A 321 -10.62 -7.49 10.49
N CYS A 322 -11.26 -7.61 11.65
CA CYS A 322 -12.54 -6.97 11.96
C CYS A 322 -12.58 -6.46 13.41
N GLY A 323 -13.57 -5.64 13.75
CA GLY A 323 -13.73 -5.10 15.11
C GLY A 323 -14.25 -3.67 15.14
N ALA A 324 -13.82 -2.88 16.13
CA ALA A 324 -14.21 -1.49 16.28
C ALA A 324 -13.73 -0.64 15.08
N GLY A 325 -14.64 -0.43 14.12
CA GLY A 325 -14.39 0.33 12.89
C GLY A 325 -14.22 -0.51 11.62
N SER A 326 -14.18 -1.84 11.69
CA SER A 326 -14.09 -2.72 10.50
C SER A 326 -15.16 -3.81 10.54
N ARG A 327 -16.05 -3.79 9.54
CA ARG A 327 -17.10 -4.80 9.37
C ARG A 327 -16.66 -5.89 8.40
N CYS A 328 -17.15 -7.09 8.66
CA CYS A 328 -16.93 -8.20 7.74
C CYS A 328 -17.78 -8.09 6.48
N PRO A 329 -17.26 -8.58 5.33
CA PRO A 329 -18.06 -8.72 4.12
C PRO A 329 -19.28 -9.61 4.34
N ASN A 330 -20.27 -9.45 3.47
CA ASN A 330 -21.44 -10.32 3.44
C ASN A 330 -21.02 -11.80 3.35
N GLY A 331 -21.59 -12.64 4.22
CA GLY A 331 -21.25 -14.07 4.35
C GLY A 331 -20.16 -14.40 5.37
N TYR A 332 -19.51 -13.38 5.95
CA TYR A 332 -18.46 -13.54 6.96
C TYR A 332 -18.90 -12.97 8.31
N ARG A 333 -18.50 -13.63 9.40
CA ARG A 333 -18.76 -13.20 10.77
C ARG A 333 -17.46 -12.80 11.45
N CYS A 334 -17.47 -11.70 12.17
CA CYS A 334 -16.31 -11.27 12.95
C CYS A 334 -16.12 -12.23 14.12
N THR A 335 -15.01 -12.98 14.10
CA THR A 335 -14.74 -14.02 15.11
C THR A 335 -13.45 -13.70 15.84
N LYS A 336 -13.50 -13.84 17.17
CA LYS A 336 -12.35 -13.64 18.05
C LYS A 336 -11.53 -14.93 18.13
N LEU A 337 -10.24 -14.83 17.85
CA LEU A 337 -9.26 -15.89 17.93
C LEU A 337 -8.71 -16.03 19.36
N MET A 338 -7.99 -17.11 19.62
CA MET A 338 -7.46 -17.43 20.95
C MET A 338 -6.42 -16.42 21.45
N ASP A 339 -5.65 -15.82 20.55
CA ASP A 339 -4.69 -14.74 20.84
C ASP A 339 -5.36 -13.36 21.05
N GLY A 340 -6.68 -13.28 20.91
CA GLY A 340 -7.47 -12.07 21.07
C GLY A 340 -7.67 -11.26 19.79
N ALA A 341 -7.01 -11.61 18.69
CA ALA A 341 -7.25 -10.99 17.38
C ALA A 341 -8.67 -11.30 16.89
N GLN A 342 -9.21 -10.43 16.03
CA GLN A 342 -10.56 -10.59 15.47
C GLN A 342 -10.48 -10.57 13.95
N VAL A 343 -10.95 -11.65 13.32
CA VAL A 343 -10.91 -11.82 11.86
C VAL A 343 -12.27 -12.21 11.31
N CYS A 344 -12.50 -11.86 10.05
CA CYS A 344 -13.71 -12.27 9.34
C CYS A 344 -13.64 -13.76 9.00
N MET A 345 -14.59 -14.55 9.45
CA MET A 345 -14.64 -15.97 9.12
C MET A 345 -15.89 -16.28 8.31
N GLY A 346 -15.70 -16.96 7.17
CA GLY A 346 -16.81 -17.44 6.36
C GLY A 346 -17.59 -18.50 7.13
N SER A 347 -18.92 -18.39 7.09
CA SER A 347 -19.78 -19.53 7.42
C SER A 347 -19.61 -20.53 6.28
N LYS A 348 -19.31 -21.80 6.56
CA LYS A 348 -19.31 -22.82 5.49
C LYS A 348 -20.64 -22.82 4.76
#